data_AF-A0A1W9N6W9-F1
#
_entry.id   AF-A0A1W9N6W9-F1
#
_cell.length_a   1.000
_cell.length_b   1.000
_cell.length_c   1.000
_cell.angle_alpha   90.00
_cell.angle_beta   90.00
_cell.angle_gamma   90.00
#
_symmetry.space_group_name_H-M   'P 1'
#
loop_
_entity.id
_entity.type
_entity.pdbx_description
1 polymer ?
#
loop_
_entity_poly.entity_id
_entity_poly.type
_entity_poly.pdbx_seq_one_letter_code
_entity_poly.pdbx_strand_id
1 'polypeptide(L)'
;MHEEETLTPEVLPPGDTDIEFVVSQDTYDQAFEELSVLIKKINQVITKKNFNIWLTFLSEAYKERFSDKAALAEISESPQLKNNNIVLTTLKDYFNWVVVPSRNKAVLQKIVFVSENQVIAYSLFSGSKAKLYEFEKINNDWKISIW
;
A
#
# COMPACT_ATOMS: atom_id res chain seq x y z
N MET A 1 -3.43 -61.01 15.78
CA MET A 1 -4.29 -59.82 15.72
C MET A 1 -3.60 -58.70 16.47
N HIS A 2 -2.79 -57.92 15.77
CA HIS A 2 -2.41 -56.55 16.11
C HIS A 2 -2.23 -55.91 14.73
N GLU A 3 -3.27 -55.23 14.25
CA GLU A 3 -3.20 -54.38 13.07
C GLU A 3 -2.48 -53.10 13.50
N GLU A 4 -1.26 -52.92 13.02
CA GLU A 4 -0.59 -51.63 13.06
C GLU A 4 -1.26 -50.73 12.02
N GLU A 5 -2.09 -49.79 12.47
CA GLU A 5 -2.55 -48.67 11.64
C GLU A 5 -1.32 -47.81 11.28
N THR A 6 -0.79 -48.05 10.08
CA THR A 6 0.17 -47.15 9.45
C THR A 6 -0.55 -45.85 9.09
N LEU A 7 -0.37 -44.82 9.93
CA LEU A 7 -0.72 -43.44 9.59
C LEU A 7 0.11 -43.00 8.38
N THR A 8 -0.49 -43.09 7.20
CA THR A 8 0.06 -42.48 5.98
C THR A 8 0.03 -40.95 6.15
N PRO A 9 1.12 -40.21 5.89
CA PRO A 9 1.03 -38.76 5.83
C PRO A 9 0.15 -38.37 4.64
N GLU A 10 -0.97 -37.71 4.92
CA GLU A 10 -1.86 -37.15 3.91
C GLU A 10 -1.10 -36.06 3.15
N VAL A 11 -0.60 -36.40 1.96
CA VAL A 11 -0.02 -35.43 1.02
C VAL A 11 -1.18 -34.59 0.49
N LEU A 12 -1.34 -33.39 1.04
CA LEU A 12 -2.24 -32.37 0.49
C LEU A 12 -1.87 -32.08 -0.97
N PRO A 13 -2.86 -31.95 -1.89
CA PRO A 13 -2.59 -31.70 -3.30
C PRO A 13 -1.90 -30.33 -3.48
N PRO A 14 -1.03 -30.14 -4.50
CA PRO A 14 -0.45 -28.85 -4.82
C PRO A 14 -1.50 -28.03 -5.58
N GLY A 15 -2.47 -27.49 -4.86
CA GLY A 15 -3.40 -26.48 -5.37
C GLY A 15 -2.98 -25.13 -4.83
N ASP A 16 -2.54 -24.23 -5.71
CA ASP A 16 -2.39 -22.77 -5.54
C ASP A 16 -2.41 -22.31 -4.08
N THR A 17 -1.33 -22.60 -3.35
CA THR A 17 -1.10 -21.92 -2.08
C THR A 17 -0.54 -20.57 -2.44
N ASP A 18 -1.40 -19.57 -2.64
CA ASP A 18 -1.03 -18.19 -2.35
C ASP A 18 -0.51 -18.23 -0.91
N ILE A 19 0.81 -18.31 -0.76
CA ILE A 19 1.46 -18.36 0.54
C ILE A 19 1.19 -16.99 1.16
N GLU A 20 0.10 -16.86 1.92
CA GLU A 20 -0.12 -15.69 2.74
C GLU A 20 1.10 -15.57 3.66
N PHE A 21 1.85 -14.49 3.52
CA PHE A 21 3.01 -14.25 4.38
C PHE A 21 2.49 -13.93 5.78
N VAL A 22 2.34 -14.97 6.60
CA VAL A 22 1.84 -14.85 7.97
C VAL A 22 2.99 -14.55 8.92
N VAL A 23 2.87 -13.44 9.64
CA VAL A 23 3.79 -13.05 10.71
C VAL A 23 3.21 -13.39 12.07
N SER A 24 4.05 -13.32 13.11
CA SER A 24 3.56 -13.41 14.49
C SER A 24 2.61 -12.27 14.83
N GLN A 25 1.70 -12.48 15.79
CA GLN A 25 0.76 -11.45 16.25
C GLN A 25 1.51 -10.22 16.78
N ASP A 26 2.61 -10.41 17.52
CA ASP A 26 3.43 -9.32 18.04
C ASP A 26 4.05 -8.48 16.90
N THR A 27 4.59 -9.14 15.86
CA THR A 27 5.12 -8.46 14.67
C THR A 27 4.03 -7.66 13.94
N TYR A 28 2.84 -8.26 13.81
CA TYR A 28 1.70 -7.60 13.20
C TYR A 28 1.28 -6.36 14.00
N ASP A 29 1.10 -6.48 15.30
CA ASP A 29 0.62 -5.40 16.16
C ASP A 29 1.61 -4.24 16.20
N GLN A 30 2.90 -4.54 16.31
CA GLN A 30 3.96 -3.54 16.23
C GLN A 30 3.92 -2.79 14.89
N ALA A 31 3.89 -3.51 13.77
CA ALA A 31 3.86 -2.89 12.44
C ALA A 31 2.57 -2.09 12.22
N PHE A 32 1.44 -2.57 12.74
CA PHE A 32 0.16 -1.88 12.64
C PHE A 32 0.18 -0.55 13.41
N GLU A 33 0.76 -0.53 14.61
CA GLU A 33 0.91 0.70 15.38
C GLU A 33 1.85 1.70 14.68
N GLU A 34 3.03 1.23 14.24
CA GLU A 34 4.01 2.04 13.50
C GLU A 34 3.37 2.67 12.24
N LEU A 35 2.71 1.86 11.41
CA LEU A 35 2.07 2.31 10.18
C LEU A 35 0.85 3.20 10.47
N SER A 36 0.11 2.96 11.55
CA SER A 36 -0.99 3.84 11.97
C SER A 36 -0.50 5.25 12.26
N VAL A 37 0.61 5.38 13.01
CA VAL A 37 1.22 6.69 13.32
C VAL A 37 1.77 7.34 12.05
N LEU A 38 2.46 6.56 11.22
CA LEU A 38 3.02 7.04 9.96
C LEU A 38 1.93 7.57 9.00
N ILE A 39 0.85 6.82 8.80
CA ILE A 39 -0.27 7.22 7.93
C ILE A 39 -0.93 8.48 8.46
N LYS A 40 -1.12 8.62 9.79
CA LYS A 40 -1.64 9.87 10.37
C LYS A 40 -0.74 11.07 10.04
N LYS A 41 0.57 10.90 10.14
CA LYS A 41 1.55 11.95 9.77
C LYS A 41 1.50 12.28 8.29
N ILE A 42 1.46 11.26 7.42
CA ILE A 42 1.33 11.42 5.96
C ILE A 42 0.04 12.18 5.62
N ASN A 43 -1.09 11.80 6.21
CA ASN A 43 -2.37 12.47 6.00
C ASN A 43 -2.31 13.95 6.39
N GLN A 44 -1.69 14.30 7.53
CA GLN A 44 -1.52 15.71 7.92
C GLN A 44 -0.71 16.51 6.88
N VAL A 45 0.34 15.89 6.33
CA VAL A 45 1.19 16.50 5.29
C VAL A 45 0.40 16.68 3.98
N ILE A 46 -0.38 15.67 3.58
CA ILE A 46 -1.26 15.71 2.41
C ILE A 46 -2.34 16.78 2.56
N THR A 47 -3.02 16.86 3.71
CA THR A 47 -4.06 17.87 3.98
C THR A 47 -3.48 19.29 3.89
N LYS A 48 -2.23 19.49 4.32
CA LYS A 48 -1.51 20.77 4.19
C LYS A 48 -0.92 20.99 2.79
N LYS A 49 -1.14 20.06 1.85
CA LYS A 49 -0.57 20.06 0.49
C LYS A 49 0.95 20.24 0.47
N ASN A 50 1.64 19.72 1.50
CA ASN A 50 3.08 19.90 1.63
C ASN A 50 3.83 18.81 0.83
N PHE A 51 3.97 19.07 -0.47
CA PHE A 51 4.62 18.18 -1.42
C PHE A 51 6.05 17.78 -1.02
N ASN A 52 6.87 18.75 -0.59
CA ASN A 52 8.28 18.49 -0.28
C ASN A 52 8.44 17.52 0.89
N ILE A 53 7.61 17.65 1.93
CA ILE A 53 7.62 16.71 3.04
C ILE A 53 7.00 15.37 2.63
N TRP A 54 5.97 15.38 1.78
CA TRP A 54 5.36 14.15 1.27
C TRP A 54 6.37 13.26 0.54
N LEU A 55 7.27 13.84 -0.28
CA LEU A 55 8.34 13.11 -0.97
C LEU A 55 9.25 12.30 -0.03
N THR A 56 9.40 12.73 1.23
CA THR A 56 10.27 12.05 2.20
C THR A 56 9.72 10.70 2.67
N PHE A 57 8.42 10.46 2.45
CA PHE A 57 7.76 9.19 2.78
C PHE A 57 7.74 8.21 1.61
N LEU A 58 8.23 8.60 0.43
CA LEU A 58 8.15 7.77 -0.78
C LEU A 58 9.47 7.04 -1.01
N SER A 59 9.38 5.82 -1.54
CA SER A 59 10.53 5.14 -2.13
C SER A 59 10.94 5.83 -3.45
N GLU A 60 12.16 5.54 -3.92
CA GLU A 60 12.61 6.04 -5.22
C GLU A 60 11.78 5.44 -6.35
N ALA A 61 11.47 4.13 -6.30
CA ALA A 61 10.62 3.46 -7.30
C ALA A 61 9.26 4.14 -7.46
N TYR A 62 8.63 4.54 -6.36
CA TYR A 62 7.38 5.29 -6.41
C TYR A 62 7.57 6.65 -7.10
N LYS A 63 8.60 7.41 -6.73
CA LYS A 63 8.88 8.72 -7.34
C LYS A 63 9.14 8.60 -8.83
N GLU A 64 9.91 7.59 -9.25
CA GLU A 64 10.24 7.34 -10.65
C GLU A 64 8.98 7.04 -11.47
N ARG A 65 8.16 6.07 -11.04
CA ARG A 65 6.93 5.70 -11.76
C ARG A 65 5.93 6.83 -11.90
N PHE A 66 5.77 7.66 -10.87
CA PHE A 66 4.83 8.79 -10.90
C PHE A 66 5.49 10.10 -11.34
N SER A 67 6.74 10.07 -11.79
CA SER A 67 7.39 11.16 -12.53
C SER A 67 7.51 10.86 -14.02
N ASP A 68 7.35 9.60 -14.43
CA ASP A 68 7.35 9.21 -15.83
C ASP A 68 6.18 9.84 -16.62
N LYS A 69 6.47 10.29 -17.85
CA LYS A 69 5.48 11.00 -18.66
C LYS A 69 4.39 10.09 -19.19
N ALA A 70 4.72 8.86 -19.59
CA ALA A 70 3.73 7.92 -20.12
C ALA A 70 2.77 7.48 -19.01
N ALA A 71 3.31 7.19 -17.84
CA ALA A 71 2.58 6.97 -16.60
C ALA A 71 1.60 8.10 -16.25
N LEU A 72 2.07 9.34 -16.26
CA LEU A 72 1.23 10.50 -15.94
C LEU A 72 0.17 10.75 -17.01
N ALA A 73 0.49 10.53 -18.29
CA ALA A 73 -0.47 10.59 -19.38
C ALA A 73 -1.58 9.55 -19.20
N GLU A 74 -1.23 8.29 -18.91
CA GLU A 74 -2.19 7.22 -18.64
C GLU A 74 -3.15 7.59 -17.48
N ILE A 75 -2.61 8.10 -16.37
CA ILE A 75 -3.43 8.52 -15.22
C ILE A 75 -4.35 9.70 -15.59
N SER A 76 -3.87 10.62 -16.41
CA SER A 76 -4.65 11.75 -16.92
C SER A 76 -5.89 11.31 -17.72
N GLU A 77 -5.88 10.11 -18.29
CA GLU A 77 -7.02 9.56 -19.01
C GLU A 77 -8.18 9.10 -18.09
N SER A 78 -7.97 9.08 -16.77
CA SER A 78 -9.02 8.74 -15.82
C SER A 78 -10.23 9.69 -15.95
N PRO A 79 -11.48 9.17 -15.84
CA PRO A 79 -12.68 9.99 -15.97
C PRO A 79 -12.70 11.20 -15.04
N GLN A 80 -12.17 11.06 -13.82
CA GLN A 80 -12.12 12.18 -12.87
C GLN A 80 -11.25 13.33 -13.37
N LEU A 81 -10.10 13.06 -14.00
CA LEU A 81 -9.21 14.12 -14.49
C LEU A 81 -9.66 14.68 -15.83
N LYS A 82 -10.07 13.81 -16.76
CA LYS A 82 -10.62 14.22 -18.07
C LYS A 82 -11.81 15.15 -17.96
N ASN A 83 -12.79 14.81 -17.13
CA ASN A 83 -14.01 15.62 -16.98
C ASN A 83 -13.72 17.01 -16.39
N ASN A 84 -12.57 17.19 -15.73
CA ASN A 84 -12.09 18.45 -15.18
C ASN A 84 -11.03 19.13 -16.06
N ASN A 85 -10.72 18.59 -17.25
CA ASN A 85 -9.67 19.06 -18.15
C ASN A 85 -8.28 19.15 -17.48
N ILE A 86 -7.97 18.23 -16.56
CA ILE A 86 -6.69 18.17 -15.85
C ILE A 86 -5.76 17.21 -16.58
N VAL A 87 -4.56 17.68 -16.92
CA VAL A 87 -3.46 16.87 -17.47
C VAL A 87 -2.29 16.89 -16.49
N LEU A 88 -1.82 15.72 -16.10
CA LEU A 88 -0.70 15.57 -15.18
C LEU A 88 0.61 15.64 -15.98
N THR A 89 1.49 16.56 -15.59
CA THR A 89 2.80 16.73 -16.25
C THR A 89 3.98 16.49 -15.31
N THR A 90 3.73 16.54 -14.01
CA THR A 90 4.74 16.34 -12.97
C THR A 90 4.19 15.49 -11.82
N LEU A 91 5.09 14.92 -11.02
CA LEU A 91 4.73 14.26 -9.76
C LEU A 91 3.98 15.21 -8.80
N LYS A 92 4.26 16.52 -8.87
CA LYS A 92 3.54 17.52 -8.07
C LYS A 92 2.10 17.70 -8.53
N ASP A 93 1.83 17.61 -9.84
CA ASP A 93 0.46 17.61 -10.36
C ASP A 93 -0.29 16.37 -9.88
N TYR A 94 0.35 15.20 -10.01
CA TYR A 94 -0.21 13.94 -9.49
C TYR A 94 -0.54 14.05 -8.00
N PHE A 95 0.37 14.60 -7.20
CA PHE A 95 0.14 14.84 -5.79
C PHE A 95 -1.10 15.73 -5.55
N ASN A 96 -1.19 16.88 -6.23
CA ASN A 96 -2.25 17.84 -6.00
C ASN A 96 -3.63 17.36 -6.47
N TRP A 97 -3.69 16.67 -7.61
CA TRP A 97 -4.93 16.33 -8.29
C TRP A 97 -5.40 14.90 -8.07
N VAL A 98 -4.52 14.01 -7.61
CA VAL A 98 -4.86 12.60 -7.34
C VAL A 98 -4.70 12.29 -5.85
N VAL A 99 -3.52 12.53 -5.28
CA VAL A 99 -3.21 12.10 -3.90
C VAL A 99 -4.02 12.91 -2.87
N VAL A 100 -3.98 14.24 -2.96
CA VAL A 100 -4.69 15.14 -2.04
C VAL A 100 -6.20 14.85 -1.98
N PRO A 101 -6.94 14.78 -3.11
CA PRO A 101 -8.37 14.49 -3.04
C PRO A 101 -8.67 13.05 -2.62
N SER A 102 -7.85 12.07 -3.01
CA SER A 102 -8.11 10.65 -2.73
C SER A 102 -7.84 10.24 -1.27
N ARG A 103 -6.90 10.92 -0.60
CA ARG A 103 -6.44 10.55 0.75
C ARG A 103 -7.07 11.37 1.87
N ASN A 104 -7.93 12.33 1.52
CA ASN A 104 -8.71 13.05 2.50
C ASN A 104 -9.65 12.07 3.21
N LYS A 105 -9.48 11.88 4.53
CA LYS A 105 -10.21 10.94 5.40
C LYS A 105 -9.78 9.47 5.37
N ALA A 106 -8.62 9.13 4.80
CA ALA A 106 -8.12 7.76 4.87
C ALA A 106 -7.77 7.35 6.32
N VAL A 107 -8.23 6.17 6.75
CA VAL A 107 -7.93 5.61 8.08
C VAL A 107 -7.44 4.19 7.91
N LEU A 108 -6.31 3.85 8.53
CA LEU A 108 -5.81 2.48 8.52
C LEU A 108 -6.79 1.57 9.27
N GLN A 109 -7.21 0.49 8.62
CA GLN A 109 -8.11 -0.52 9.20
C GLN A 109 -7.47 -1.89 9.30
N LYS A 110 -6.65 -2.26 8.30
CA LYS A 110 -5.97 -3.55 8.27
C LYS A 110 -4.65 -3.41 7.52
N ILE A 111 -3.65 -4.18 7.94
CA ILE A 111 -2.44 -4.42 7.14
C ILE A 111 -2.39 -5.88 6.71
N VAL A 112 -1.70 -6.16 5.61
CA VAL A 112 -1.39 -7.51 5.14
C VAL A 112 0.07 -7.54 4.74
N PHE A 113 0.85 -8.42 5.34
CA PHE A 113 2.23 -8.62 4.92
C PHE A 113 2.24 -9.43 3.61
N VAL A 114 3.09 -9.00 2.70
CA VAL A 114 3.39 -9.71 1.44
C VAL A 114 4.76 -10.36 1.51
N SER A 115 5.66 -9.78 2.31
CA SER A 115 6.96 -10.33 2.69
C SER A 115 7.41 -9.70 4.01
N GLU A 116 8.58 -10.07 4.52
CA GLU A 116 9.16 -9.50 5.76
C GLU A 116 9.22 -7.96 5.76
N ASN A 117 9.43 -7.37 4.58
CA ASN A 117 9.64 -5.93 4.43
C ASN A 117 8.53 -5.24 3.62
N GLN A 118 7.46 -5.94 3.23
CA GLN A 118 6.41 -5.37 2.38
C GLN A 118 5.03 -5.59 2.99
N VAL A 119 4.27 -4.50 3.07
CA VAL A 119 2.95 -4.47 3.70
C VAL A 119 1.97 -3.69 2.85
N ILE A 120 0.78 -4.26 2.63
CA ILE A 120 -0.35 -3.55 2.05
C ILE A 120 -1.25 -3.03 3.17
N ALA A 121 -1.40 -1.71 3.23
CA ALA A 121 -2.35 -1.04 4.12
C ALA A 121 -3.72 -0.89 3.43
N TYR A 122 -4.78 -1.19 4.17
CA TYR A 122 -6.16 -1.04 3.70
C TYR A 122 -6.94 -0.05 4.57
N SER A 123 -7.81 0.71 3.91
CA SER A 123 -8.82 1.58 4.52
C SER A 123 -10.20 1.03 4.21
N LEU A 124 -11.20 1.40 5.02
CA LEU A 124 -12.60 1.26 4.66
C LEU A 124 -13.08 2.59 4.08
N PHE A 125 -13.73 2.53 2.91
CA PHE A 125 -14.40 3.68 2.31
C PHE A 125 -15.81 3.25 1.91
N SER A 126 -16.84 3.89 2.51
CA SER A 126 -18.25 3.56 2.28
C SER A 126 -18.59 2.08 2.46
N GLY A 127 -17.96 1.40 3.43
CA GLY A 127 -18.15 -0.03 3.70
C GLY A 127 -17.30 -0.98 2.83
N SER A 128 -16.63 -0.48 1.79
CA SER A 128 -15.75 -1.27 0.93
C SER A 128 -14.28 -1.16 1.35
N LYS A 129 -13.59 -2.30 1.38
CA LYS A 129 -12.13 -2.36 1.59
C LYS A 129 -11.42 -1.78 0.37
N ALA A 130 -10.65 -0.72 0.57
CA ALA A 130 -9.84 -0.08 -0.46
C ALA A 130 -8.36 -0.15 -0.08
N LYS A 131 -7.50 -0.52 -1.04
CA LYS A 131 -6.04 -0.46 -0.87
C LYS A 131 -5.65 1.00 -0.68
N LEU A 132 -4.98 1.28 0.43
CA LEU A 132 -4.59 2.64 0.81
C LEU A 132 -3.16 2.93 0.36
N TYR A 133 -2.21 2.10 0.80
CA TYR A 133 -0.80 2.21 0.45
C TYR A 133 -0.16 0.84 0.38
N GLU A 134 0.87 0.76 -0.44
CA GLU A 134 1.90 -0.26 -0.42
C GLU A 134 3.09 0.34 0.34
N PHE A 135 3.47 -0.26 1.46
CA PHE A 135 4.64 0.09 2.24
C PHE A 135 5.76 -0.92 2.10
N GLU A 136 6.97 -0.40 1.89
CA GLU A 136 8.20 -1.17 1.88
C GLU A 136 9.13 -0.64 2.98
N LYS A 137 9.76 -1.54 3.73
CA LYS A 137 10.72 -1.19 4.77
C LYS A 137 12.10 -1.06 4.14
N ILE A 138 12.60 0.17 4.05
CA ILE A 138 13.88 0.52 3.43
C ILE A 138 14.75 1.21 4.48
N ASN A 139 15.93 0.66 4.77
CA ASN A 139 16.83 1.18 5.82
C ASN A 139 16.13 1.37 7.18
N ASN A 140 15.27 0.41 7.55
CA ASN A 140 14.46 0.42 8.76
C ASN A 140 13.33 1.47 8.82
N ASP A 141 13.09 2.22 7.74
CA ASP A 141 11.96 3.15 7.60
C ASP A 141 10.90 2.59 6.64
N TRP A 142 9.63 2.69 7.01
CA TRP A 142 8.52 2.41 6.08
C TRP A 142 8.35 3.55 5.08
N LYS A 143 8.40 3.20 3.79
CA LYS A 143 8.18 4.11 2.66
C LYS A 143 6.99 3.64 1.83
N ILE A 144 6.18 4.58 1.33
CA ILE A 144 5.20 4.27 0.30
C ILE A 144 5.97 3.86 -0.95
N SER A 145 5.71 2.66 -1.44
CA SER A 145 6.41 2.07 -2.57
C SER A 145 5.42 1.48 -3.57
N ILE A 146 5.98 0.96 -4.65
CA ILE A 146 5.33 0.11 -5.64
C ILE A 146 6.34 -0.99 -5.95
N TRP A 147 5.90 -2.24 -5.99
CA TRP A 147 6.75 -3.40 -6.25
C TRP A 147 6.01 -4.43 -7.09
#